data_AF-A0A1Q7BM79-F1
#
_entry.id   AF-A0A1Q7BM79-F1
#
_cell.length_a   1.000
_cell.length_b   1.000
_cell.length_c   1.000
_cell.angle_alpha   90.00
_cell.angle_beta   90.00
_cell.angle_gamma   90.00
#
_symmetry.space_group_name_H-M   'P 1'
#
loop_
_entity.id
_entity.type
_entity.pdbx_description
1 polymer ?
#
loop_
_entity_poly.entity_id
_entity_poly.type
_entity_poly.pdbx_seq_one_letter_code
_entity_poly.pdbx_strand_id
1 'polypeptide(L)'
;MSRTTRFAFAVLALVTAVLSVAAPATAAPGGVVRTANRSPVPHPHRAPWPVTITIQTVPPLADVHFTFDGADLTTDASGRTSYTDDHNFNSHSIALVDTAIDLPDRHYRFARWAGQRDPGQAFRPAVGGLPMRANYTVTAAFTVQYPVSARFMDEKGRPIDLDRILAVKVKSDSGQLVDFPKNGTIWLDGTLPTYRKSELVESDVTYSLQSVMMGGTNIVDAGRQRFSPAKSSTVTFTGQFFDLTVRAHDAMFRNNVGSHAKVAYPDGKVRSIPLGPDGTAVLAGLPRGQYTVTIAGGGGVVLAEQFNLSKDKDLDLAVVSYLDAGSIALVVLLIAAGLLLVGRARLRRYLRLLLNRIHARAGAAVRPLHLRELAVAIAARIPAPRTGTADADAAPEPSGSASPAEPATPVSAVELALSAEPVVSPDPVPVAGPVVEPAPVTVAEPEPAKLAMPDPVMVAEPEPVTLAMPDPAVVPHEPEPPVEATPSTVDTVVLVVGPESAAPHQAPSVVAGSGALQRTPSA
;
A
#
# COMPACT_ATOMS: atom_id res chain seq x y z
N MET A 1 38.39 37.36 25.57
CA MET A 1 39.52 36.51 26.02
C MET A 1 39.89 35.61 24.86
N SER A 2 40.93 36.00 24.12
CA SER A 2 42.29 35.43 24.09
C SER A 2 42.40 34.29 23.07
N ARG A 3 42.96 34.57 21.87
CA ARG A 3 44.41 34.64 21.55
C ARG A 3 44.99 33.24 21.26
N THR A 4 45.49 33.05 20.01
CA THR A 4 46.91 32.79 19.63
C THR A 4 47.20 31.29 19.44
N THR A 5 47.99 30.75 18.49
CA THR A 5 49.04 31.20 17.52
C THR A 5 49.40 29.94 16.69
N ARG A 6 49.87 29.94 15.42
CA ARG A 6 51.23 30.23 14.88
C ARG A 6 51.16 30.20 13.32
N PHE A 7 51.56 31.24 12.56
CA PHE A 7 52.87 31.50 11.87
C PHE A 7 53.24 30.47 10.76
N ALA A 8 53.67 30.78 9.51
CA ALA A 8 54.45 31.91 8.95
C ALA A 8 54.52 31.92 7.38
N PHE A 9 54.56 33.15 6.77
CA PHE A 9 55.31 33.70 5.59
C PHE A 9 55.42 32.95 4.23
N ALA A 10 55.45 33.53 3.00
CA ALA A 10 55.74 34.86 2.43
C ALA A 10 55.11 35.02 1.01
N VAL A 11 54.46 36.14 0.65
CA VAL A 11 54.87 37.27 -0.23
C VAL A 11 55.66 36.92 -1.52
N LEU A 12 55.03 37.13 -2.69
CA LEU A 12 55.67 37.80 -3.85
C LEU A 12 54.61 38.39 -4.81
N ALA A 13 54.74 39.70 -5.09
CA ALA A 13 54.03 40.44 -6.13
C ALA A 13 55.03 40.88 -7.21
N LEU A 14 54.67 40.77 -8.49
CA LEU A 14 55.28 41.43 -9.66
C LEU A 14 54.33 41.18 -10.85
N VAL A 15 53.61 42.16 -11.41
CA VAL A 15 54.00 43.21 -12.38
C VAL A 15 54.71 42.69 -13.64
N THR A 16 53.95 42.59 -14.75
CA THR A 16 54.39 42.67 -16.16
C THR A 16 53.13 42.89 -17.02
N ALA A 17 52.80 44.08 -17.54
CA ALA A 17 53.44 44.90 -18.57
C ALA A 17 53.44 44.28 -19.98
N VAL A 18 52.51 44.80 -20.81
CA VAL A 18 52.62 45.19 -22.23
C VAL A 18 53.53 44.36 -23.14
N LEU A 19 52.95 43.76 -24.19
CA LEU A 19 53.57 43.62 -25.51
C LEU A 19 52.49 43.42 -26.59
N SER A 20 51.93 44.52 -27.07
CA SER A 20 51.30 44.60 -28.38
C SER A 20 52.40 44.78 -29.41
N VAL A 21 52.74 43.72 -30.15
CA VAL A 21 53.67 43.81 -31.28
C VAL A 21 52.92 44.39 -32.47
N ALA A 22 53.22 45.65 -32.77
CA ALA A 22 52.90 46.28 -34.03
C ALA A 22 53.80 45.70 -35.13
N ALA A 23 53.20 45.10 -36.15
CA ALA A 23 53.89 44.74 -37.38
C ALA A 23 54.05 46.00 -38.26
N PRO A 24 55.20 46.19 -38.92
CA PRO A 24 55.44 47.36 -39.76
C PRO A 24 54.61 47.32 -41.04
N ALA A 25 54.09 48.49 -41.38
CA ALA A 25 53.47 48.79 -42.66
C ALA A 25 54.53 48.74 -43.77
N THR A 26 54.49 47.71 -44.61
CA THR A 26 55.16 47.72 -45.91
C THR A 26 54.24 48.40 -46.91
N ALA A 27 54.59 49.63 -47.28
CA ALA A 27 53.99 50.33 -48.40
C ALA A 27 54.30 49.58 -49.70
N ALA A 28 53.25 49.06 -50.35
CA ALA A 28 53.30 48.56 -51.71
C ALA A 28 52.59 49.55 -52.65
N PRO A 29 53.12 49.75 -53.87
CA PRO A 29 52.71 50.82 -54.78
C PRO A 29 51.31 50.61 -55.34
N GLY A 30 50.65 51.74 -55.66
CA GLY A 30 49.29 51.81 -56.19
C GLY A 30 49.02 50.84 -57.34
N GLY A 31 48.31 49.77 -57.02
CA GLY A 31 47.61 48.95 -57.98
C GLY A 31 46.27 49.60 -58.30
N VAL A 32 46.10 49.96 -59.57
CA VAL A 32 44.83 50.41 -60.15
C VAL A 32 43.73 49.41 -59.77
N VAL A 33 42.89 49.77 -58.79
CA VAL A 33 41.64 49.06 -58.52
C VAL A 33 40.74 49.32 -59.71
N ARG A 34 40.81 48.45 -60.72
CA ARG A 34 39.69 48.22 -61.62
C ARG A 34 38.55 47.75 -60.72
N THR A 35 37.69 48.66 -60.30
CA THR A 35 36.30 48.35 -59.95
C THR A 35 35.67 47.73 -61.18
N ALA A 36 35.92 46.44 -61.39
CA ALA A 36 35.10 45.62 -62.24
C ALA A 36 33.73 45.64 -61.56
N ASN A 37 32.90 46.58 -62.03
CA ASN A 37 31.47 46.61 -61.82
C ASN A 37 30.92 45.32 -62.48
N ARG A 38 31.18 44.17 -61.85
CA ARG A 38 30.47 42.94 -62.16
C ARG A 38 29.06 43.20 -61.64
N SER A 39 28.20 43.65 -62.55
CA SER A 39 26.77 43.48 -62.41
C SER A 39 26.53 42.09 -61.80
N PRO A 40 25.77 41.97 -60.70
CA PRO A 40 25.47 40.68 -60.12
C PRO A 40 24.97 39.80 -61.27
N VAL A 41 25.76 38.78 -61.63
CA VAL A 41 25.27 37.78 -62.58
C VAL A 41 24.00 37.26 -61.91
N PRO A 42 22.82 37.43 -62.52
CA PRO A 42 21.60 36.89 -61.95
C PRO A 42 21.85 35.40 -61.82
N HIS A 43 22.06 34.97 -60.57
CA HIS A 43 22.15 33.55 -60.30
C HIS A 43 20.78 33.03 -60.72
N PRO A 44 20.69 32.02 -61.60
CA PRO A 44 19.40 31.48 -61.99
C PRO A 44 18.68 31.15 -60.68
N HIS A 45 17.56 31.86 -60.44
CA HIS A 45 16.72 31.58 -59.29
C HIS A 45 16.37 30.11 -59.40
N ARG A 46 16.93 29.30 -58.49
CA ARG A 46 16.61 27.88 -58.44
C ARG A 46 15.10 27.81 -58.35
N ALA A 47 14.45 27.15 -59.31
CA ALA A 47 13.02 26.93 -59.23
C ALA A 47 12.71 26.37 -57.83
N PRO A 48 11.65 26.87 -57.16
CA PRO A 48 11.24 26.30 -55.90
C PRO A 48 11.07 24.79 -56.09
N TRP A 49 11.67 24.01 -55.19
CA TRP A 49 11.49 22.56 -55.18
C TRP A 49 10.40 22.22 -54.17
N PRO A 50 9.61 21.17 -54.43
CA PRO A 50 8.55 20.78 -53.51
C PRO A 50 9.15 20.29 -52.19
N VAL A 51 8.50 20.69 -51.10
CA VAL A 51 8.78 20.25 -49.74
C VAL A 51 7.52 19.60 -49.20
N THR A 52 7.66 18.38 -48.69
CA THR A 52 6.56 17.62 -48.08
C THR A 52 6.76 17.55 -46.56
N ILE A 53 5.74 18.01 -45.83
CA ILE A 53 5.62 17.76 -44.39
C ILE A 53 4.72 16.54 -44.21
N THR A 54 5.25 15.53 -43.56
CA THR A 54 4.46 14.37 -43.13
C THR A 54 3.99 14.59 -41.71
N ILE A 55 2.69 14.46 -41.49
CA ILE A 55 2.08 14.47 -40.17
C ILE A 55 1.74 13.03 -39.83
N GLN A 56 2.15 12.57 -38.65
CA GLN A 56 1.82 11.21 -38.21
C GLN A 56 1.35 11.18 -36.77
N THR A 57 0.57 10.16 -36.42
CA THR A 57 0.08 9.91 -35.07
C THR A 57 0.82 8.74 -34.43
N VAL A 58 1.02 8.80 -33.11
CA VAL A 58 1.55 7.69 -32.29
C VAL A 58 0.65 7.50 -31.06
N PRO A 59 -0.09 6.37 -30.93
CA PRO A 59 -0.22 5.27 -31.89
C PRO A 59 -0.75 5.70 -33.27
N PRO A 60 -0.62 4.86 -34.31
CA PRO A 60 -1.20 5.14 -35.62
C PRO A 60 -2.74 5.15 -35.52
N LEU A 61 -3.33 6.32 -35.72
CA LEU A 61 -4.77 6.57 -35.65
C LEU A 61 -5.29 7.06 -37.00
N ALA A 62 -6.25 6.32 -37.56
CA ALA A 62 -7.00 6.74 -38.73
C ALA A 62 -7.97 7.87 -38.40
N ASP A 63 -8.35 8.64 -39.42
CA ASP A 63 -9.42 9.62 -39.37
C ASP A 63 -9.22 10.76 -38.35
N VAL A 64 -7.96 11.06 -38.00
CA VAL A 64 -7.61 12.19 -37.12
C VAL A 64 -7.48 13.46 -37.94
N HIS A 65 -8.23 14.48 -37.56
CA HIS A 65 -8.29 15.76 -38.27
C HIS A 65 -7.21 16.74 -37.80
N PHE A 66 -6.53 17.32 -38.77
CA PHE A 66 -5.55 18.38 -38.62
C PHE A 66 -5.91 19.54 -39.55
N THR A 67 -5.44 20.73 -39.22
CA THR A 67 -5.38 21.84 -40.17
C THR A 67 -3.92 22.24 -40.36
N PHE A 68 -3.50 22.45 -41.61
CA PHE A 68 -2.19 22.98 -41.97
C PHE A 68 -2.40 24.28 -42.75
N ASP A 69 -2.03 25.41 -42.15
CA ASP A 69 -2.33 26.77 -42.68
C ASP A 69 -3.80 26.96 -43.11
N GLY A 70 -4.71 26.32 -42.38
CA GLY A 70 -6.15 26.35 -42.66
C GLY A 70 -6.64 25.31 -43.69
N ALA A 71 -5.76 24.54 -44.32
CA ALA A 71 -6.16 23.39 -45.13
C ALA A 71 -6.43 22.17 -44.25
N ASP A 72 -7.59 21.54 -44.42
CA ASP A 72 -7.96 20.33 -43.68
C ASP A 72 -7.19 19.11 -44.18
N LEU A 73 -6.67 18.33 -43.23
CA LEU A 73 -5.94 17.10 -43.47
C LEU A 73 -6.48 16.01 -42.54
N THR A 74 -6.62 14.79 -43.06
CA THR A 74 -7.07 13.63 -42.29
C THR A 74 -6.05 12.51 -42.43
N THR A 75 -5.77 11.80 -41.33
CA THR A 75 -4.86 10.65 -41.34
C THR A 75 -5.48 9.41 -41.96
N ASP A 76 -4.66 8.65 -42.69
CA ASP A 76 -5.02 7.34 -43.22
C ASP A 76 -4.93 6.23 -42.14
N ALA A 77 -5.18 4.98 -42.55
CA ALA A 77 -5.10 3.82 -41.66
C ALA A 77 -3.71 3.57 -41.04
N SER A 78 -2.64 4.15 -41.59
CA SER A 78 -1.30 4.11 -41.03
C SER A 78 -1.03 5.26 -40.05
N GLY A 79 -2.04 6.09 -39.79
CA GLY A 79 -1.95 7.26 -38.93
C GLY A 79 -1.21 8.43 -39.57
N ARG A 80 -1.14 8.50 -40.91
CA ARG A 80 -0.35 9.49 -41.64
C ARG A 80 -1.18 10.36 -42.57
N THR A 81 -0.75 11.60 -42.71
CA THR A 81 -1.21 12.53 -43.74
C THR A 81 -0.05 13.42 -44.16
N SER A 82 -0.14 14.10 -45.30
CA SER A 82 0.94 14.94 -45.78
C SER A 82 0.45 16.19 -46.48
N TYR A 83 1.27 17.24 -46.39
CA TYR A 83 1.07 18.50 -47.10
C TYR A 83 2.33 18.81 -47.90
N THR A 84 2.18 19.14 -49.18
CA THR A 84 3.30 19.45 -50.07
C THR A 84 3.10 20.82 -50.69
N ASP A 85 4.13 21.65 -50.59
CA ASP A 85 4.15 23.01 -51.14
C ASP A 85 5.58 23.38 -51.56
N ASP A 86 5.73 24.51 -52.24
CA ASP A 86 7.00 25.04 -52.68
C ASP A 86 7.88 25.44 -51.50
N HIS A 87 9.18 25.14 -51.61
CA HIS A 87 10.19 25.60 -50.66
C HIS A 87 10.06 27.11 -50.41
N ASN A 88 9.84 27.49 -49.15
CA ASN A 88 9.72 28.88 -48.76
C ASN A 88 10.18 29.11 -47.31
N PHE A 89 10.33 30.38 -46.93
CA PHE A 89 10.81 30.80 -45.60
C PHE A 89 9.70 31.34 -44.69
N ASN A 90 8.43 31.22 -45.10
CA ASN A 90 7.31 31.66 -44.29
C ASN A 90 7.18 30.77 -43.05
N SER A 91 6.49 31.31 -42.04
CA SER A 91 6.15 30.56 -40.84
C SER A 91 4.82 29.86 -41.06
N HIS A 92 4.84 28.53 -41.09
CA HIS A 92 3.64 27.72 -41.22
C HIS A 92 3.13 27.25 -39.85
N SER A 93 1.87 26.84 -39.80
CA SER A 93 1.19 26.36 -38.60
C SER A 93 0.41 25.08 -38.86
N ILE A 94 0.41 24.21 -37.87
CA ILE A 94 -0.44 23.03 -37.81
C ILE A 94 -1.26 23.06 -36.52
N ALA A 95 -2.54 22.70 -36.60
CA ALA A 95 -3.38 22.47 -35.44
C ALA A 95 -4.02 21.07 -35.50
N LEU A 96 -3.97 20.36 -34.39
CA LEU A 96 -4.73 19.14 -34.17
C LEU A 96 -6.16 19.53 -33.75
N VAL A 97 -7.14 19.08 -34.53
CA VAL A 97 -8.56 19.31 -34.26
C VAL A 97 -9.07 18.30 -33.24
N ASP A 98 -8.76 17.02 -33.45
CA ASP A 98 -9.21 15.92 -32.59
C ASP A 98 -8.22 15.67 -31.44
N THR A 99 -8.30 16.52 -30.42
CA THR A 99 -7.44 16.39 -29.21
C THR A 99 -7.85 15.24 -28.29
N ALA A 100 -9.06 14.71 -28.46
CA ALA A 100 -9.61 13.60 -27.69
C ALA A 100 -10.49 12.73 -28.60
N ILE A 101 -10.28 11.42 -28.56
CA ILE A 101 -11.06 10.44 -29.34
C ILE A 101 -11.54 9.36 -28.37
N ASP A 102 -12.85 9.20 -28.26
CA ASP A 102 -13.48 8.24 -27.34
C ASP A 102 -14.08 7.07 -28.12
N LEU A 103 -13.49 5.89 -27.92
CA LEU A 103 -14.02 4.63 -28.40
C LEU A 103 -14.51 3.77 -27.23
N PRO A 104 -15.40 2.78 -27.46
CA PRO A 104 -15.96 1.97 -26.39
C PRO A 104 -14.93 1.22 -25.52
N ASP A 105 -13.79 0.84 -26.10
CA ASP A 105 -12.74 0.04 -25.46
C ASP A 105 -11.46 0.83 -25.16
N ARG A 106 -11.38 2.10 -25.58
CA ARG A 106 -10.18 2.93 -25.42
C ARG A 106 -10.48 4.42 -25.59
N HIS A 107 -9.78 5.25 -24.83
CA HIS A 107 -9.79 6.70 -25.02
C HIS A 107 -8.41 7.18 -25.41
N TYR A 108 -8.32 7.99 -26.45
CA TYR A 108 -7.09 8.65 -26.87
C TYR A 108 -7.10 10.10 -26.43
N ARG A 109 -6.01 10.55 -25.83
CA ARG A 109 -5.84 11.94 -25.39
C ARG A 109 -4.53 12.46 -25.93
N PHE A 110 -4.58 13.60 -26.63
CA PHE A 110 -3.38 14.26 -27.10
C PHE A 110 -2.45 14.54 -25.92
N ALA A 111 -1.21 14.07 -26.05
CA ALA A 111 -0.19 14.18 -25.03
C ALA A 111 0.84 15.24 -25.42
N ARG A 112 1.39 15.16 -26.63
CA ARG A 112 2.43 16.09 -27.10
C ARG A 112 2.73 15.99 -28.60
N TRP A 113 3.41 17.00 -29.13
CA TRP A 113 4.09 16.98 -30.40
C TRP A 113 5.56 16.52 -30.28
N ALA A 114 6.05 15.90 -31.34
CA ALA A 114 7.47 15.69 -31.64
C ALA A 114 7.81 16.15 -33.07
N GLY A 115 9.05 16.57 -33.31
CA GLY A 115 9.49 17.09 -34.63
C GLY A 115 9.26 18.59 -34.82
N GLN A 116 8.62 19.27 -33.87
CA GLN A 116 8.51 20.74 -33.82
C GLN A 116 9.84 21.38 -33.38
N ARG A 117 10.07 22.63 -33.83
CA ARG A 117 11.29 23.39 -33.52
C ARG A 117 11.28 24.01 -32.12
N ASP A 118 10.12 24.44 -31.65
CA ASP A 118 9.95 25.08 -30.34
C ASP A 118 9.39 24.08 -29.32
N PRO A 119 10.20 23.62 -28.35
CA PRO A 119 9.73 22.70 -27.31
C PRO A 119 8.60 23.27 -26.45
N GLY A 120 8.48 24.60 -26.32
CA GLY A 120 7.43 25.25 -25.54
C GLY A 120 6.02 25.07 -26.12
N GLN A 121 5.92 24.62 -27.37
CA GLN A 121 4.67 24.33 -28.06
C GLN A 121 4.32 22.84 -28.04
N ALA A 122 5.17 21.98 -27.46
CA ALA A 122 4.99 20.54 -27.49
C ALA A 122 3.63 20.08 -26.92
N PHE A 123 3.11 20.76 -25.91
CA PHE A 123 1.87 20.35 -25.22
C PHE A 123 0.63 21.12 -25.66
N ARG A 124 0.74 21.91 -26.74
CA ARG A 124 -0.36 22.69 -27.27
C ARG A 124 -1.04 21.94 -28.42
N PRO A 125 -2.36 22.07 -28.62
CA PRO A 125 -3.04 21.51 -29.78
C PRO A 125 -2.50 22.05 -31.12
N ALA A 126 -1.89 23.23 -31.14
CA ALA A 126 -1.32 23.85 -32.32
C ALA A 126 0.17 24.18 -32.14
N VAL A 127 0.94 24.01 -33.21
CA VAL A 127 2.34 24.45 -33.30
C VAL A 127 2.55 25.33 -34.53
N GLY A 128 3.30 26.40 -34.36
CA GLY A 128 3.68 27.36 -35.40
C GLY A 128 5.18 27.41 -35.64
N GLY A 129 5.61 28.26 -36.58
CA GLY A 129 7.04 28.42 -36.91
C GLY A 129 7.62 27.23 -37.67
N LEU A 130 6.77 26.42 -38.29
CA LEU A 130 7.16 25.27 -39.09
C LEU A 130 7.77 25.74 -40.42
N PRO A 131 9.00 25.32 -40.80
CA PRO A 131 9.66 25.81 -42.01
C PRO A 131 9.49 24.88 -43.21
N MET A 132 9.12 25.40 -44.38
CA MET A 132 9.14 24.65 -45.66
C MET A 132 10.53 24.61 -46.31
N ARG A 133 11.52 24.00 -45.61
CA ARG A 133 12.93 23.99 -46.05
C ARG A 133 13.41 22.65 -46.64
N ALA A 134 12.87 21.56 -46.13
CA ALA A 134 13.21 20.19 -46.52
C ALA A 134 12.07 19.28 -46.09
N ASN A 135 12.03 18.03 -46.57
CA ASN A 135 11.03 17.08 -46.11
C ASN A 135 11.30 16.70 -44.65
N TYR A 136 10.26 16.69 -43.81
CA TYR A 136 10.36 16.24 -42.43
C TYR A 136 9.01 15.73 -41.91
N THR A 137 9.07 15.10 -40.74
CA THR A 137 7.90 14.54 -40.06
C THR A 137 7.62 15.27 -38.77
N VAL A 138 6.35 15.61 -38.55
CA VAL A 138 5.81 16.07 -37.27
C VAL A 138 4.90 14.99 -36.72
N THR A 139 5.09 14.61 -35.47
CA THR A 139 4.36 13.52 -34.83
C THR A 139 3.44 14.07 -33.73
N ALA A 140 2.15 13.80 -33.82
CA ALA A 140 1.18 14.00 -32.75
C ALA A 140 1.07 12.73 -31.91
N ALA A 141 1.28 12.85 -30.61
CA ALA A 141 1.28 11.73 -29.68
C ALA A 141 0.00 11.66 -28.87
N PHE A 142 -0.50 10.46 -28.63
CA PHE A 142 -1.65 10.22 -27.79
C PHE A 142 -1.32 9.27 -26.65
N THR A 143 -1.78 9.62 -25.46
CA THR A 143 -1.95 8.66 -24.37
C THR A 143 -3.19 7.83 -24.67
N VAL A 144 -3.09 6.52 -24.46
CA VAL A 144 -4.21 5.58 -24.60
C VAL A 144 -4.66 5.12 -23.23
N GLN A 145 -5.94 5.32 -22.92
CA GLN A 145 -6.58 4.84 -21.70
C GLN A 145 -7.47 3.65 -22.02
N TYR A 146 -7.50 2.68 -21.12
CA TYR A 146 -8.30 1.46 -21.27
C TYR A 146 -9.28 1.31 -20.10
N PRO A 147 -10.47 0.76 -20.34
CA PRO A 147 -11.42 0.42 -19.28
C PRO A 147 -10.92 -0.85 -18.57
N VAL A 148 -10.72 -0.74 -17.27
CA VAL A 148 -10.23 -1.84 -16.43
C VAL A 148 -11.22 -2.12 -15.30
N SER A 149 -11.53 -3.40 -15.09
CA SER A 149 -12.33 -3.90 -13.98
C SER A 149 -11.54 -4.93 -13.18
N ALA A 150 -11.87 -5.10 -11.89
CA ALA A 150 -11.20 -6.06 -11.02
C ALA A 150 -12.14 -7.16 -10.52
N ARG A 151 -11.56 -8.36 -10.34
CA ARG A 151 -12.12 -9.47 -9.56
C ARG A 151 -11.24 -9.69 -8.35
N PHE A 152 -11.85 -9.93 -7.19
CA PHE A 152 -11.13 -10.14 -5.94
C PHE A 152 -11.32 -11.58 -5.49
N MET A 153 -10.23 -12.32 -5.34
CA MET A 153 -10.23 -13.74 -4.99
C MET A 153 -9.29 -14.02 -3.83
N ASP A 154 -9.55 -15.07 -3.04
CA ASP A 154 -8.56 -15.58 -2.08
C ASP A 154 -7.54 -16.52 -2.76
N GLU A 155 -6.54 -16.97 -2.00
CA GLU A 155 -5.52 -17.92 -2.46
C GLU A 155 -6.09 -19.28 -2.91
N LYS A 156 -7.32 -19.61 -2.47
CA LYS A 156 -8.06 -20.84 -2.83
C LYS A 156 -8.97 -20.61 -4.06
N GLY A 157 -8.91 -19.42 -4.69
CA GLY A 157 -9.71 -19.05 -5.87
C GLY A 157 -11.17 -18.70 -5.57
N ARG A 158 -11.55 -18.54 -4.29
CA ARG A 158 -12.91 -18.18 -3.89
C ARG A 158 -13.11 -16.67 -3.98
N PRO A 159 -14.28 -16.19 -4.44
CA PRO A 159 -14.56 -14.76 -4.51
C PRO A 159 -14.57 -14.13 -3.12
N ILE A 160 -13.96 -12.96 -3.01
CA ILE A 160 -14.00 -12.13 -1.82
C ILE A 160 -15.26 -11.26 -1.88
N ASP A 161 -16.00 -11.20 -0.76
CA ASP A 161 -17.12 -10.28 -0.60
C ASP A 161 -16.64 -8.82 -0.67
N LEU A 162 -17.16 -8.08 -1.67
CA LEU A 162 -16.76 -6.70 -1.97
C LEU A 162 -17.19 -5.71 -0.89
N ASP A 163 -18.20 -6.02 -0.08
CA ASP A 163 -18.64 -5.15 1.01
C ASP A 163 -17.62 -5.11 2.15
N ARG A 164 -16.78 -6.14 2.25
CA ARG A 164 -15.66 -6.20 3.20
C ARG A 164 -14.44 -5.41 2.74
N ILE A 165 -14.33 -5.09 1.45
CA ILE A 165 -13.23 -4.30 0.91
C ILE A 165 -13.53 -2.80 1.14
N LEU A 166 -12.62 -2.13 1.83
CA LEU A 166 -12.75 -0.71 2.17
C LEU A 166 -12.11 0.19 1.10
N ALA A 167 -10.92 -0.16 0.63
CA ALA A 167 -10.18 0.62 -0.35
C ALA A 167 -9.22 -0.26 -1.14
N VAL A 168 -8.98 0.10 -2.39
CA VAL A 168 -7.99 -0.54 -3.26
C VAL A 168 -7.13 0.54 -3.89
N LYS A 169 -5.81 0.35 -3.89
CA LYS A 169 -4.87 1.28 -4.52
C LYS A 169 -3.91 0.56 -5.43
N VAL A 170 -3.68 1.14 -6.60
CA VAL A 170 -2.71 0.67 -7.59
C VAL A 170 -1.71 1.79 -7.91
N LYS A 171 -0.50 1.41 -8.27
CA LYS A 171 0.57 2.34 -8.65
C LYS A 171 1.11 2.01 -10.04
N SER A 172 1.13 2.98 -10.95
CA SER A 172 1.78 2.85 -12.25
C SER A 172 3.31 2.85 -12.12
N ASP A 173 4.01 2.32 -13.12
CA ASP A 173 5.46 2.45 -13.28
C ASP A 173 5.93 3.90 -13.49
N SER A 174 5.04 4.80 -13.94
CA SER A 174 5.25 6.26 -13.93
C SER A 174 5.17 6.89 -12.53
N GLY A 175 4.78 6.12 -11.51
CA GLY A 175 4.74 6.54 -10.11
C GLY A 175 3.39 7.08 -9.63
N GLN A 176 2.38 7.17 -10.52
CA GLN A 176 1.04 7.63 -10.18
C GLN A 176 0.32 6.60 -9.30
N LEU A 177 -0.18 7.05 -8.15
CA LEU A 177 -1.03 6.25 -7.27
C LEU A 177 -2.49 6.56 -7.57
N VAL A 178 -3.29 5.53 -7.85
CA VAL A 178 -4.70 5.64 -8.23
C VAL A 178 -5.55 4.81 -7.28
N ASP A 179 -6.65 5.39 -6.81
CA ASP A 179 -7.69 4.64 -6.08
C ASP A 179 -8.49 3.81 -7.07
N PHE A 180 -8.44 2.49 -6.91
CA PHE A 180 -9.09 1.55 -7.81
C PHE A 180 -10.47 1.20 -7.25
N PRO A 181 -11.55 1.30 -8.05
CA PRO A 181 -12.88 1.00 -7.55
C PRO A 181 -13.04 -0.50 -7.28
N LYS A 182 -13.56 -0.87 -6.11
CA LYS A 182 -13.83 -2.27 -5.76
C LYS A 182 -14.95 -2.92 -6.59
N ASN A 183 -15.79 -2.11 -7.23
CA ASN A 183 -16.83 -2.53 -8.17
C ASN A 183 -16.88 -1.54 -9.34
N GLY A 184 -17.17 -2.04 -10.55
CA GLY A 184 -17.25 -1.24 -11.77
C GLY A 184 -15.93 -1.16 -12.54
N THR A 185 -15.85 -0.14 -13.39
CA THR A 185 -14.78 0.05 -14.36
C THR A 185 -14.11 1.40 -14.13
N ILE A 186 -12.78 1.43 -14.22
CA ILE A 186 -11.97 2.65 -14.21
C ILE A 186 -11.18 2.77 -15.51
N TRP A 187 -11.00 3.99 -16.00
CA TRP A 187 -10.12 4.27 -17.13
C TRP A 187 -8.71 4.50 -16.62
N LEU A 188 -7.76 3.67 -17.06
CA LEU A 188 -6.35 3.78 -16.71
C LEU A 188 -5.50 3.99 -17.95
N ASP A 189 -4.50 4.86 -17.85
CA ASP A 189 -3.47 5.01 -18.88
C ASP A 189 -2.79 3.66 -19.09
N GLY A 190 -2.95 3.06 -20.27
CA GLY A 190 -2.36 1.76 -20.62
C GLY A 190 -1.20 1.88 -21.59
N THR A 191 -1.12 2.96 -22.36
CA THR A 191 -0.02 3.22 -23.30
C THR A 191 0.32 4.71 -23.26
N LEU A 192 1.60 5.01 -23.09
CA LEU A 192 2.13 6.38 -23.07
C LEU A 192 3.13 6.58 -24.21
N PRO A 193 3.18 7.79 -24.80
CA PRO A 193 4.23 8.15 -25.74
C PRO A 193 5.53 8.47 -25.00
N THR A 194 6.61 7.79 -25.37
CA THR A 194 7.93 7.93 -24.74
C THR A 194 9.01 8.21 -25.79
N TYR A 195 10.05 8.97 -25.43
CA TYR A 195 11.19 9.16 -26.33
C TYR A 195 12.15 7.99 -26.25
N ARG A 196 12.42 7.37 -27.40
CA ARG A 196 13.48 6.37 -27.55
C ARG A 196 14.29 6.70 -28.79
N LYS A 197 15.60 6.91 -28.63
CA LYS A 197 16.51 7.27 -29.73
C LYS A 197 16.02 8.48 -30.56
N SER A 198 15.53 9.52 -29.87
CA SER A 198 14.97 10.74 -30.46
C SER A 198 13.67 10.58 -31.26
N GLU A 199 13.08 9.39 -31.26
CA GLU A 199 11.77 9.12 -31.84
C GLU A 199 10.74 8.93 -30.72
N LEU A 200 9.49 9.29 -31.01
CA LEU A 200 8.39 9.03 -30.10
C LEU A 200 7.82 7.64 -30.39
N VAL A 201 7.89 6.78 -29.38
CA VAL A 201 7.42 5.40 -29.47
C VAL A 201 6.40 5.14 -28.38
N GLU A 202 5.48 4.22 -28.65
CA GLU A 202 4.53 3.71 -27.66
C GLU A 202 5.27 2.90 -26.59
N SER A 203 4.85 3.07 -25.34
CA SER A 203 5.27 2.23 -24.24
C SER A 203 4.06 1.86 -23.40
N ASP A 204 3.86 0.57 -23.17
CA ASP A 204 2.84 0.07 -22.26
C ASP A 204 3.12 0.54 -20.84
N VAL A 205 2.06 0.91 -20.13
CA VAL A 205 2.07 1.21 -18.69
C VAL A 205 1.76 -0.06 -17.91
N THR A 206 2.57 -0.33 -16.90
CA THR A 206 2.35 -1.41 -15.95
C THR A 206 1.90 -0.85 -14.61
N TYR A 207 0.82 -1.40 -14.06
CA TYR A 207 0.35 -1.11 -12.72
C TYR A 207 0.71 -2.23 -11.77
N SER A 208 0.90 -1.86 -10.52
CA SER A 208 1.17 -2.76 -9.41
C SER A 208 0.18 -2.51 -8.28
N LEU A 209 -0.44 -3.57 -7.78
CA LEU A 209 -1.37 -3.50 -6.66
C LEU A 209 -0.61 -3.14 -5.39
N GLN A 210 -0.98 -2.05 -4.74
CA GLN A 210 -0.30 -1.55 -3.54
C GLN A 210 -1.03 -1.96 -2.27
N SER A 211 -2.35 -1.84 -2.26
CA SER A 211 -3.14 -2.18 -1.08
C SER A 211 -4.54 -2.62 -1.45
N VAL A 212 -5.05 -3.60 -0.70
CA VAL A 212 -6.47 -3.95 -0.62
C VAL A 212 -6.79 -3.95 0.87
N MET A 213 -7.49 -2.92 1.33
CA MET A 213 -7.82 -2.76 2.74
C MET A 213 -9.10 -3.53 3.05
N MET A 214 -9.05 -4.43 4.02
CA MET A 214 -10.20 -5.19 4.52
C MET A 214 -10.06 -5.36 6.03
N GLY A 215 -11.12 -5.06 6.79
CA GLY A 215 -11.11 -5.27 8.25
C GLY A 215 -9.94 -4.55 8.95
N GLY A 216 -9.60 -3.34 8.51
CA GLY A 216 -8.54 -2.52 9.09
C GLY A 216 -7.11 -2.87 8.66
N THR A 217 -6.91 -3.84 7.78
CA THR A 217 -5.59 -4.35 7.40
C THR A 217 -5.45 -4.51 5.89
N ASN A 218 -4.21 -4.48 5.39
CA ASN A 218 -3.90 -4.72 3.98
C ASN A 218 -3.75 -6.22 3.73
N ILE A 219 -4.60 -6.80 2.87
CA ILE A 219 -4.61 -8.24 2.58
C ILE A 219 -3.68 -8.65 1.42
N VAL A 220 -2.93 -7.72 0.85
CA VAL A 220 -1.99 -8.01 -0.24
C VAL A 220 -0.59 -7.52 0.09
N ASP A 221 0.39 -8.14 -0.52
CA ASP A 221 1.76 -7.63 -0.52
C ASP A 221 1.90 -6.55 -1.60
N ALA A 222 2.27 -5.35 -1.17
CA ALA A 222 2.43 -4.21 -2.06
C ALA A 222 3.44 -4.52 -3.19
N GLY A 223 3.03 -4.24 -4.42
CA GLY A 223 3.87 -4.34 -5.61
C GLY A 223 4.02 -5.74 -6.21
N ARG A 224 3.56 -6.81 -5.53
CA ARG A 224 3.72 -8.20 -6.01
C ARG A 224 2.82 -8.52 -7.21
N GLN A 225 1.57 -8.08 -7.18
CA GLN A 225 0.62 -8.32 -8.26
C GLN A 225 0.67 -7.17 -9.25
N ARG A 226 0.87 -7.49 -10.54
CA ARG A 226 1.03 -6.51 -11.61
C ARG A 226 0.12 -6.82 -12.78
N PHE A 227 -0.32 -5.78 -13.48
CA PHE A 227 -1.14 -5.90 -14.68
C PHE A 227 -0.83 -4.74 -15.64
N SER A 228 -1.20 -4.90 -16.91
CA SER A 228 -1.09 -3.84 -17.92
C SER A 228 -2.45 -3.65 -18.59
N PRO A 229 -3.05 -2.45 -18.53
CA PRO A 229 -4.36 -2.18 -19.13
C PRO A 229 -4.42 -2.48 -20.63
N ALA A 230 -3.32 -2.25 -21.36
CA ALA A 230 -3.21 -2.55 -22.79
C ALA A 230 -3.31 -4.05 -23.11
N LYS A 231 -3.07 -4.93 -22.13
CA LYS A 231 -3.08 -6.39 -22.30
C LYS A 231 -4.31 -7.06 -21.71
N SER A 232 -4.90 -6.48 -20.67
CA SER A 232 -6.11 -7.02 -20.04
C SER A 232 -6.99 -5.93 -19.46
N SER A 233 -8.27 -5.94 -19.85
CA SER A 233 -9.33 -5.10 -19.30
C SER A 233 -9.96 -5.68 -18.02
N THR A 234 -9.66 -6.94 -17.69
CA THR A 234 -10.14 -7.59 -16.46
C THR A 234 -8.95 -8.17 -15.70
N VAL A 235 -8.75 -7.69 -14.47
CA VAL A 235 -7.64 -8.11 -13.60
C VAL A 235 -8.18 -8.87 -12.40
N THR A 236 -7.52 -9.97 -12.03
CA THR A 236 -7.81 -10.69 -10.79
C THR A 236 -6.78 -10.32 -9.74
N PHE A 237 -7.24 -9.79 -8.60
CA PHE A 237 -6.44 -9.52 -7.43
C PHE A 237 -6.66 -10.61 -6.38
N THR A 238 -5.57 -11.24 -5.93
CA THR A 238 -5.58 -12.31 -4.93
C THR A 238 -5.24 -11.77 -3.55
N GLY A 239 -6.16 -11.87 -2.60
CA GLY A 239 -5.94 -11.54 -1.19
C GLY A 239 -5.39 -12.73 -0.40
N GLN A 240 -4.54 -12.44 0.59
CA GLN A 240 -4.00 -13.40 1.54
C GLN A 240 -4.93 -13.53 2.74
N PHE A 241 -5.35 -14.75 3.03
CA PHE A 241 -6.22 -15.06 4.15
C PHE A 241 -5.73 -16.29 4.87
N PHE A 242 -5.99 -16.32 6.18
CA PHE A 242 -5.54 -17.37 7.07
C PHE A 242 -6.69 -17.88 7.91
N ASP A 243 -6.57 -19.12 8.35
CA ASP A 243 -7.54 -19.77 9.22
C ASP A 243 -7.02 -19.71 10.67
N LEU A 244 -7.90 -19.33 11.60
CA LEU A 244 -7.62 -19.35 13.03
C LEU A 244 -8.48 -20.45 13.67
N THR A 245 -7.82 -21.43 14.27
CA THR A 245 -8.47 -22.44 15.10
C THR A 245 -8.27 -22.07 16.57
N VAL A 246 -9.36 -21.97 17.32
CA VAL A 246 -9.33 -21.69 18.75
C VAL A 246 -9.83 -22.93 19.47
N ARG A 247 -9.05 -23.41 20.44
CA ARG A 247 -9.40 -24.49 21.34
C ARG A 247 -9.38 -23.98 22.77
N ALA A 248 -10.37 -24.36 23.54
CA ALA A 248 -10.49 -23.95 24.93
C ALA A 248 -10.61 -25.16 25.84
N HIS A 249 -9.67 -25.30 26.78
CA HIS A 249 -9.63 -26.42 27.72
C HIS A 249 -9.33 -25.95 29.14
N ASP A 250 -9.75 -26.76 30.12
CA ASP A 250 -9.50 -26.53 31.53
C ASP A 250 -8.02 -26.74 31.88
N ALA A 251 -7.43 -25.84 32.67
CA ALA A 251 -5.98 -25.81 32.86
C ALA A 251 -5.44 -27.09 33.53
N MET A 252 -6.16 -27.69 34.49
CA MET A 252 -5.73 -28.96 35.10
C MET A 252 -6.36 -30.20 34.47
N PHE A 253 -7.67 -30.19 34.25
CA PHE A 253 -8.38 -31.40 33.82
C PHE A 253 -8.43 -31.60 32.31
N ARG A 254 -8.04 -30.58 31.52
CA ARG A 254 -8.12 -30.56 30.04
C ARG A 254 -9.49 -30.88 29.46
N ASN A 255 -10.54 -30.76 30.27
CA ASN A 255 -11.91 -30.84 29.78
C ASN A 255 -12.22 -29.61 28.94
N ASN A 256 -13.08 -29.74 27.94
CA ASN A 256 -13.50 -28.59 27.13
C ASN A 256 -14.28 -27.59 28.00
N VAL A 257 -13.95 -26.31 27.88
CA VAL A 257 -14.54 -25.25 28.71
C VAL A 257 -14.85 -24.01 27.88
N GLY A 258 -15.86 -23.27 28.32
CA GLY A 258 -16.38 -22.12 27.59
C GLY A 258 -17.46 -22.50 26.58
N SER A 259 -18.26 -21.52 26.21
CA SER A 259 -19.29 -21.67 25.18
C SER A 259 -19.01 -20.82 23.94
N HIS A 260 -18.20 -19.77 24.08
CA HIS A 260 -17.88 -18.86 22.98
C HIS A 260 -16.44 -18.35 23.07
N ALA A 261 -15.80 -18.17 21.91
CA ALA A 261 -14.61 -17.36 21.75
C ALA A 261 -15.03 -15.94 21.32
N LYS A 262 -14.60 -14.92 22.07
CA LYS A 262 -14.69 -13.51 21.67
C LYS A 262 -13.38 -13.13 20.99
N VAL A 263 -13.47 -12.80 19.71
CA VAL A 263 -12.33 -12.46 18.85
C VAL A 263 -12.43 -10.99 18.47
N ALA A 264 -11.46 -10.19 18.92
CA ALA A 264 -11.26 -8.82 18.47
C ALA A 264 -10.42 -8.82 17.19
N TYR A 265 -10.93 -8.18 16.16
CA TYR A 265 -10.32 -8.04 14.83
C TYR A 265 -9.36 -6.84 14.80
N PRO A 266 -8.51 -6.72 13.76
CA PRO A 266 -7.60 -5.57 13.59
C PRO A 266 -8.32 -4.22 13.50
N ASP A 267 -9.59 -4.19 13.10
CA ASP A 267 -10.44 -2.98 13.09
C ASP A 267 -11.09 -2.66 14.45
N GLY A 268 -10.76 -3.42 15.50
CA GLY A 268 -11.31 -3.27 16.85
C GLY A 268 -12.70 -3.89 17.04
N LYS A 269 -13.34 -4.40 15.98
CA LYS A 269 -14.64 -5.07 16.12
C LYS A 269 -14.46 -6.40 16.85
N VAL A 270 -15.37 -6.70 17.76
CA VAL A 270 -15.39 -7.97 18.50
C VAL A 270 -16.50 -8.85 17.96
N ARG A 271 -16.20 -10.10 17.63
CA ARG A 271 -17.21 -11.12 17.31
C ARG A 271 -17.18 -12.23 18.34
N SER A 272 -18.36 -12.69 18.72
CA SER A 272 -18.54 -13.86 19.57
C SER A 272 -18.84 -15.06 18.69
N ILE A 273 -18.07 -16.13 18.83
CA ILE A 273 -18.13 -17.30 17.97
C ILE A 273 -18.35 -18.51 18.88
N PRO A 274 -19.40 -19.31 18.66
CA PRO A 274 -19.68 -20.47 19.49
C PRO A 274 -18.54 -21.49 19.38
N LEU A 275 -18.14 -22.06 20.52
CA LEU A 275 -17.26 -23.22 20.58
C LEU A 275 -18.11 -24.48 20.37
N GLY A 276 -17.57 -25.43 19.61
CA GLY A 276 -18.19 -26.74 19.42
C GLY A 276 -18.18 -27.59 20.71
N PRO A 277 -18.82 -28.77 20.70
CA PRO A 277 -18.81 -29.71 21.82
C PRO A 277 -17.39 -30.18 22.21
N ASP A 278 -16.47 -30.15 21.24
CA ASP A 278 -15.05 -30.44 21.41
C ASP A 278 -14.23 -29.24 21.92
N GLY A 279 -14.88 -28.11 22.24
CA GLY A 279 -14.21 -26.89 22.67
C GLY A 279 -13.49 -26.15 21.54
N THR A 280 -13.74 -26.50 20.27
CA THR A 280 -13.07 -25.91 19.11
C THR A 280 -13.97 -24.90 18.38
N ALA A 281 -13.40 -23.79 17.91
CA ALA A 281 -14.00 -22.93 16.89
C ALA A 281 -12.99 -22.66 15.77
N VAL A 282 -13.45 -22.73 14.52
CA VAL A 282 -12.63 -22.42 13.34
C VAL A 282 -13.15 -21.14 12.67
N LEU A 283 -12.27 -20.17 12.55
CA LEU A 283 -12.50 -18.93 11.83
C LEU A 283 -11.72 -18.99 10.52
N ALA A 284 -12.42 -19.24 9.41
CA ALA A 284 -11.79 -19.27 8.11
C ALA A 284 -11.72 -17.89 7.44
N GLY A 285 -10.74 -17.69 6.57
CA GLY A 285 -10.71 -16.53 5.69
C GLY A 285 -10.49 -15.20 6.42
N LEU A 286 -9.64 -15.22 7.45
CA LEU A 286 -9.28 -14.03 8.22
C LEU A 286 -8.13 -13.28 7.52
N PRO A 287 -8.22 -11.93 7.42
CA PRO A 287 -7.10 -11.16 6.90
C PRO A 287 -5.93 -11.15 7.88
N ARG A 288 -4.71 -10.94 7.39
CA ARG A 288 -3.53 -10.81 8.26
C ARG A 288 -3.65 -9.62 9.21
N GLY A 289 -3.17 -9.70 10.43
CA GLY A 289 -3.21 -8.55 11.35
C GLY A 289 -3.15 -8.93 12.81
N GLN A 290 -3.36 -7.96 13.69
CA GLN A 290 -3.36 -8.19 15.13
C GLN A 290 -4.76 -8.60 15.62
N TYR A 291 -4.82 -9.72 16.34
CA TYR A 291 -6.04 -10.27 16.91
C TYR A 291 -5.90 -10.43 18.41
N THR A 292 -7.01 -10.34 19.12
CA THR A 292 -7.11 -10.70 20.54
C THR A 292 -8.24 -11.70 20.73
N VAL A 293 -7.95 -12.82 21.40
CA VAL A 293 -8.93 -13.86 21.66
C VAL A 293 -9.13 -14.01 23.16
N THR A 294 -10.39 -14.08 23.57
CA THR A 294 -10.82 -14.36 24.95
C THR A 294 -11.90 -15.43 24.94
N ILE A 295 -11.92 -16.31 25.94
CA ILE A 295 -12.97 -17.33 26.08
C ILE A 295 -14.04 -16.82 27.04
N ALA A 296 -15.31 -17.05 26.69
CA ALA A 296 -16.47 -16.69 27.49
C ALA A 296 -17.33 -17.93 27.79
N GLY A 297 -18.05 -17.90 28.93
CA GLY A 297 -19.09 -18.89 29.25
C GLY A 297 -18.66 -20.14 30.02
N GLY A 298 -17.46 -20.17 30.62
CA GLY A 298 -16.97 -21.31 31.40
C GLY A 298 -16.89 -21.08 32.92
N GLY A 299 -17.36 -19.94 33.42
CA GLY A 299 -17.21 -19.56 34.84
C GLY A 299 -15.77 -19.25 35.28
N GLY A 300 -14.78 -19.41 34.41
CA GLY A 300 -13.37 -19.13 34.72
C GLY A 300 -12.91 -17.72 34.38
N VAL A 301 -11.72 -17.37 34.89
CA VAL A 301 -10.96 -16.19 34.45
C VAL A 301 -10.06 -16.63 33.30
N VAL A 302 -10.12 -15.91 32.18
CA VAL A 302 -9.34 -16.20 30.98
C VAL A 302 -8.38 -15.05 30.73
N LEU A 303 -7.11 -15.35 30.51
CA LEU A 303 -6.15 -14.36 30.04
C LEU A 303 -6.38 -14.15 28.54
N ALA A 304 -6.57 -12.90 28.13
CA ALA A 304 -6.66 -12.55 26.71
C ALA A 304 -5.32 -12.84 26.03
N GLU A 305 -5.33 -13.63 24.94
CA GLU A 305 -4.13 -13.81 24.12
C GLU A 305 -4.18 -12.87 22.92
N GLN A 306 -3.13 -12.06 22.75
CA GLN A 306 -2.94 -11.19 21.61
C GLN A 306 -1.83 -11.74 20.70
N PHE A 307 -2.07 -11.76 19.39
CA PHE A 307 -1.09 -12.24 18.41
C PHE A 307 -1.27 -11.58 17.05
N ASN A 308 -0.23 -11.67 16.22
CA ASN A 308 -0.29 -11.30 14.80
C ASN A 308 -0.55 -12.55 13.96
N LEU A 309 -1.66 -12.56 13.23
CA LEU A 309 -2.01 -13.60 12.26
C LEU A 309 -1.35 -13.27 10.93
N SER A 310 -0.40 -14.10 10.51
CA SER A 310 0.29 -14.00 9.21
C SER A 310 0.40 -15.35 8.49
N LYS A 311 -0.19 -16.38 9.09
CA LYS A 311 -0.29 -17.77 8.66
C LYS A 311 -1.43 -18.41 9.44
N ASP A 312 -1.86 -19.59 9.02
CA ASP A 312 -2.82 -20.37 9.80
C ASP A 312 -2.29 -20.58 11.23
N LYS A 313 -3.16 -20.36 12.22
CA LYS A 313 -2.78 -20.45 13.64
C LYS A 313 -3.76 -21.34 14.39
N ASP A 314 -3.23 -22.28 15.15
CA ASP A 314 -3.96 -23.04 16.17
C ASP A 314 -3.64 -22.39 17.54
N LEU A 315 -4.68 -22.03 18.27
CA LEU A 315 -4.62 -21.32 19.54
C LEU A 315 -5.22 -22.19 20.61
N ASP A 316 -4.39 -22.69 21.52
CA ASP A 316 -4.83 -23.55 22.60
C ASP A 316 -4.86 -22.78 23.92
N LEU A 317 -6.06 -22.41 24.36
CA LEU A 317 -6.28 -21.53 25.51
C LEU A 317 -6.67 -22.35 26.74
N ALA A 318 -5.79 -22.32 27.74
CA ALA A 318 -6.09 -22.87 29.06
C ALA A 318 -6.93 -21.87 29.88
N VAL A 319 -8.08 -22.32 30.39
CA VAL A 319 -8.97 -21.53 31.25
C VAL A 319 -8.93 -22.12 32.66
N VAL A 320 -8.76 -21.28 33.66
CA VAL A 320 -8.85 -21.72 35.06
C VAL A 320 -10.32 -21.84 35.44
N SER A 321 -10.85 -23.07 35.50
CA SER A 321 -12.24 -23.31 35.89
C SER A 321 -12.47 -23.17 37.41
N TYR A 322 -13.74 -23.15 37.82
CA TYR A 322 -14.10 -23.23 39.24
C TYR A 322 -13.69 -24.57 39.87
N LEU A 323 -13.62 -25.66 39.08
CA LEU A 323 -13.17 -26.96 39.57
C LEU A 323 -11.67 -26.93 39.88
N ASP A 324 -10.89 -26.25 39.04
CA ASP A 324 -9.47 -25.99 39.25
C ASP A 324 -9.23 -25.14 40.50
N ALA A 325 -9.97 -24.04 40.65
CA ALA A 325 -9.90 -23.22 41.86
C ALA A 325 -10.29 -24.02 43.12
N GLY A 326 -11.34 -24.84 43.01
CA GLY A 326 -11.81 -25.71 44.09
C GLY A 326 -10.81 -26.79 44.46
N SER A 327 -10.11 -27.38 43.49
CA SER A 327 -9.10 -28.42 43.71
C SER A 327 -7.86 -27.84 44.40
N ILE A 328 -7.39 -26.66 43.98
CA ILE A 328 -6.31 -25.93 44.66
C ILE A 328 -6.72 -25.60 46.09
N ALA A 329 -7.93 -25.06 46.29
CA ALA A 329 -8.43 -24.71 47.62
C ALA A 329 -8.49 -25.94 48.54
N LEU A 330 -8.96 -27.09 48.02
CA LEU A 330 -8.99 -28.35 48.75
C LEU A 330 -7.59 -28.83 49.14
N VAL A 331 -6.62 -28.79 48.21
CA VAL A 331 -5.23 -29.18 48.48
C VAL A 331 -4.60 -28.27 49.54
N VAL A 332 -4.78 -26.96 49.44
CA VAL A 332 -4.31 -26.00 50.45
C VAL A 332 -4.93 -26.27 51.81
N LEU A 333 -6.23 -26.57 51.86
CA LEU A 333 -6.94 -26.91 53.10
C LEU A 333 -6.43 -28.22 53.71
N LEU A 334 -6.15 -29.25 52.90
CA LEU A 334 -5.57 -30.51 53.36
C LEU A 334 -4.15 -30.32 53.91
N ILE A 335 -3.32 -29.49 53.28
CA ILE A 335 -1.98 -29.15 53.77
C ILE A 335 -2.08 -28.40 55.10
N ALA A 336 -2.96 -27.40 55.21
CA ALA A 336 -3.17 -26.65 56.44
C ALA A 336 -3.67 -27.56 57.58
N ALA A 337 -4.61 -28.46 57.30
CA ALA A 337 -5.10 -29.45 58.26
C ALA A 337 -3.99 -30.43 58.68
N GLY A 338 -3.17 -30.90 57.74
CA GLY A 338 -2.00 -31.75 58.02
C GLY A 338 -1.00 -31.06 58.95
N LEU A 339 -0.65 -29.81 58.65
CA LEU A 339 0.22 -28.99 59.50
C LEU A 339 -0.38 -28.76 60.89
N LEU A 340 -1.68 -28.50 60.98
CA LEU A 340 -2.40 -28.35 62.25
C LEU A 340 -2.34 -29.64 63.08
N LEU A 341 -2.57 -30.80 62.48
CA LEU A 341 -2.54 -32.11 63.15
C LEU A 341 -1.14 -32.48 63.63
N VAL A 342 -0.11 -32.26 62.80
CA VAL A 342 1.30 -32.49 63.18
C VAL A 342 1.72 -31.53 64.29
N GLY A 343 1.34 -30.25 64.20
CA GLY A 343 1.56 -29.26 65.24
C GLY A 343 0.90 -29.65 66.57
N ARG A 344 -0.35 -30.12 66.53
CA ARG A 344 -1.08 -30.58 67.73
C ARG A 344 -0.45 -31.81 68.36
N ALA A 345 0.04 -32.75 67.56
CA ALA A 345 0.73 -33.95 68.05
C ALA A 345 2.06 -33.60 68.73
N ARG A 346 2.86 -32.70 68.14
CA ARG A 346 4.09 -32.19 68.76
C ARG A 346 3.82 -31.41 70.04
N LEU A 347 2.80 -30.54 70.06
CA LEU A 347 2.41 -29.79 71.26
C LEU A 347 1.95 -30.72 72.39
N ARG A 348 1.17 -31.77 72.09
CA ARG A 348 0.79 -32.79 73.09
C ARG A 348 2.00 -33.56 73.63
N ARG A 349 2.98 -33.89 72.79
CA ARG A 349 4.24 -34.50 73.27
C ARG A 349 5.00 -33.55 74.19
N TYR A 350 5.08 -32.26 73.84
CA TYR A 350 5.72 -31.25 74.67
C TYR A 350 5.00 -31.04 76.00
N LEU A 351 3.65 -30.95 75.99
CA LEU A 351 2.84 -30.83 77.21
C LEU A 351 2.93 -32.07 78.09
N ARG A 352 2.96 -33.29 77.52
CA ARG A 352 3.16 -34.52 78.31
C ARG A 352 4.52 -34.53 79.01
N LEU A 353 5.58 -34.06 78.34
CA LEU A 353 6.88 -33.91 78.98
C LEU A 353 6.85 -32.87 80.11
N LEU A 354 6.10 -31.78 79.95
CA LEU A 354 5.94 -30.76 80.99
C LEU A 354 5.10 -31.25 82.19
N LEU A 355 3.98 -31.92 81.94
CA LEU A 355 3.11 -32.48 82.97
C LEU A 355 3.76 -33.65 83.72
N ASN A 356 4.58 -34.48 83.04
CA ASN A 356 5.39 -35.49 83.71
C ASN A 356 6.47 -34.86 84.61
N ARG A 357 7.01 -33.67 84.26
CA ARG A 357 7.90 -32.93 85.17
C ARG A 357 7.16 -32.37 86.39
N ILE A 358 5.88 -32.04 86.27
CA ILE A 358 5.06 -31.58 87.41
C ILE A 358 4.66 -32.77 88.31
N HIS A 359 4.30 -33.92 87.74
CA HIS A 359 4.00 -35.13 88.52
C HIS A 359 5.25 -35.76 89.18
N ALA A 360 6.43 -35.65 88.56
CA ALA A 360 7.69 -36.02 89.19
C ALA A 360 8.08 -35.13 90.38
N ARG A 361 7.41 -33.98 90.57
CA ARG A 361 7.59 -33.08 91.71
C ARG A 361 6.54 -33.22 92.81
N ALA A 362 5.48 -34.01 92.60
CA ALA A 362 4.44 -34.24 93.62
C ALA A 362 4.77 -35.41 94.58
N GLY A 363 5.87 -36.14 94.36
CA GLY A 363 6.36 -37.22 95.24
C GLY A 363 7.59 -36.86 96.10
N ALA A 364 8.04 -35.61 96.09
CA ALA A 364 9.16 -35.16 96.90
C ALA A 364 8.65 -34.39 98.11
N ALA A 365 8.88 -34.99 99.28
CA ALA A 365 8.51 -34.54 100.60
C ALA A 365 8.63 -33.03 100.85
N VAL A 366 7.61 -32.55 101.55
CA VAL A 366 7.61 -31.39 102.44
C VAL A 366 8.96 -31.24 103.13
N ARG A 367 9.62 -30.09 102.92
CA ARG A 367 10.52 -29.50 103.91
C ARG A 367 10.19 -28.01 104.07
N PRO A 368 9.82 -27.57 105.28
CA PRO A 368 9.68 -26.16 105.59
C PRO A 368 11.08 -25.62 105.89
N LEU A 369 11.46 -24.48 105.31
CA LEU A 369 12.48 -23.61 105.89
C LEU A 369 12.46 -22.23 105.24
N HIS A 370 12.04 -21.28 106.07
CA HIS A 370 12.63 -19.96 106.29
C HIS A 370 12.77 -18.96 105.14
N LEU A 371 11.83 -18.02 105.17
CA LEU A 371 12.06 -16.57 105.02
C LEU A 371 13.38 -16.11 105.66
N ARG A 372 14.30 -15.55 104.87
CA ARG A 372 14.70 -14.12 104.94
C ARG A 372 15.78 -13.78 103.91
N GLU A 373 15.53 -12.65 103.25
CA GLU A 373 16.48 -11.67 102.68
C GLU A 373 17.60 -12.12 101.73
N LEU A 374 17.49 -11.72 100.45
CA LEU A 374 18.43 -10.75 99.89
C LEU A 374 17.86 -10.09 98.64
N ALA A 375 17.93 -8.77 98.65
CA ALA A 375 17.47 -7.85 97.64
C ALA A 375 18.55 -7.58 96.56
N VAL A 376 18.11 -6.92 95.48
CA VAL A 376 18.88 -6.12 94.53
C VAL A 376 19.79 -6.88 93.54
N ALA A 377 19.40 -6.91 92.25
CA ALA A 377 20.28 -6.52 91.14
C ALA A 377 19.56 -6.57 89.76
N ILE A 378 19.44 -5.39 89.17
CA ILE A 378 19.64 -5.10 87.73
C ILE A 378 18.46 -5.33 86.78
N ALA A 379 17.74 -4.22 86.59
CA ALA A 379 17.03 -3.85 85.38
C ALA A 379 17.98 -3.51 84.21
N ALA A 380 17.39 -3.42 83.02
CA ALA A 380 17.88 -2.80 81.78
C ALA A 380 18.61 -3.69 80.76
N ARG A 381 17.84 -4.19 79.78
CA ARG A 381 18.26 -4.16 78.36
C ARG A 381 17.05 -4.15 77.42
N ILE A 382 16.48 -2.96 77.26
CA ILE A 382 15.57 -2.58 76.18
C ILE A 382 16.44 -1.99 75.05
N PRO A 383 16.30 -2.41 73.79
CA PRO A 383 16.51 -1.54 72.66
C PRO A 383 15.15 -1.02 72.15
N ALA A 384 15.00 0.28 72.29
CA ALA A 384 13.90 1.08 71.78
C ALA A 384 13.91 1.12 70.24
N PRO A 385 12.74 1.42 69.63
CA PRO A 385 12.60 1.62 68.19
C PRO A 385 13.23 2.95 67.77
N ARG A 386 14.00 2.95 66.67
CA ARG A 386 14.51 4.19 66.08
C ARG A 386 13.45 4.82 65.19
N THR A 387 12.91 5.93 65.71
CA THR A 387 12.37 7.06 64.97
C THR A 387 13.47 7.74 64.15
N GLY A 388 13.22 7.96 62.86
CA GLY A 388 13.97 8.87 62.00
C GLY A 388 12.98 9.75 61.25
N THR A 389 13.03 11.05 61.54
CA THR A 389 12.27 12.15 60.92
C THR A 389 13.23 13.34 60.78
N ALA A 390 12.98 14.16 59.74
CA ALA A 390 13.63 15.42 59.32
C ALA A 390 14.80 15.24 58.31
N ASP A 391 14.86 15.91 57.16
CA ASP A 391 14.04 17.01 56.63
C ASP A 391 14.28 17.21 55.11
N ALA A 392 13.27 17.79 54.46
CA ALA A 392 13.25 18.68 53.28
C ALA A 392 14.08 18.37 52.00
N ASP A 393 13.43 18.20 50.84
CA ASP A 393 13.11 19.31 49.91
C ASP A 393 12.30 18.83 48.66
N ALA A 394 11.46 19.74 48.14
CA ALA A 394 10.82 19.84 46.81
C ALA A 394 9.68 18.88 46.33
N ALA A 395 8.55 19.52 46.01
CA ALA A 395 7.25 19.11 45.43
C ALA A 395 7.32 18.73 43.90
N PRO A 396 6.21 18.46 43.13
CA PRO A 396 4.77 18.56 43.44
C PRO A 396 3.80 17.42 42.96
N GLU A 397 2.62 17.45 43.57
CA GLU A 397 1.25 17.00 43.19
C GLU A 397 0.97 15.76 42.31
N PRO A 398 -0.03 14.95 42.75
CA PRO A 398 -1.10 14.54 41.85
C PRO A 398 -2.50 14.86 42.42
N SER A 399 -3.21 15.76 41.72
CA SER A 399 -4.63 16.03 41.91
C SER A 399 -5.49 15.05 41.09
N GLY A 400 -6.56 14.52 41.70
CA GLY A 400 -7.81 14.25 40.98
C GLY A 400 -8.19 12.78 40.72
N SER A 401 -8.68 12.09 41.75
CA SER A 401 -9.68 11.03 41.60
C SER A 401 -11.07 11.67 41.72
N ALA A 402 -11.89 11.58 40.67
CA ALA A 402 -13.30 11.92 40.72
C ALA A 402 -14.15 10.66 40.56
N SER A 403 -15.02 10.49 41.54
CA SER A 403 -16.01 9.44 41.71
C SER A 403 -17.13 9.51 40.64
N PRO A 404 -17.72 8.37 40.23
CA PRO A 404 -18.82 8.31 39.29
C PRO A 404 -20.16 8.52 40.01
N ALA A 405 -20.99 9.42 39.46
CA ALA A 405 -22.38 9.56 39.87
C ALA A 405 -23.26 8.51 39.15
N GLU A 406 -24.07 7.84 39.96
CA GLU A 406 -25.11 6.87 39.62
C GLU A 406 -26.44 7.59 39.19
N PRO A 407 -27.58 6.91 38.93
CA PRO A 407 -28.29 6.99 37.66
C PRO A 407 -29.63 7.75 37.73
N ALA A 408 -30.15 8.17 36.58
CA ALA A 408 -31.55 8.54 36.42
C ALA A 408 -32.27 7.50 35.56
N THR A 409 -33.31 6.92 36.18
CA THR A 409 -34.27 5.93 35.69
C THR A 409 -35.13 6.37 34.50
N PRO A 410 -35.85 5.42 33.84
CA PRO A 410 -36.39 5.56 32.50
C PRO A 410 -37.79 6.20 32.50
N VAL A 411 -38.16 6.80 31.36
CA VAL A 411 -39.55 7.19 31.09
C VAL A 411 -40.03 6.49 29.83
N SER A 412 -41.27 6.03 29.94
CA SER A 412 -42.01 5.09 29.13
C SER A 412 -42.14 5.41 27.65
N ALA A 413 -42.38 4.32 26.91
CA ALA A 413 -43.02 4.28 25.62
C ALA A 413 -44.32 5.13 25.57
N VAL A 414 -44.50 5.83 24.46
CA VAL A 414 -45.81 6.16 23.90
C VAL A 414 -45.73 5.91 22.40
N GLU A 415 -46.45 4.87 22.01
CA GLU A 415 -46.96 4.61 20.67
C GLU A 415 -47.98 5.70 20.33
N LEU A 416 -47.77 6.44 19.24
CA LEU A 416 -48.81 7.24 18.61
C LEU A 416 -48.50 7.34 17.11
N ALA A 417 -49.23 6.54 16.33
CA ALA A 417 -49.49 6.78 14.94
C ALA A 417 -50.25 8.12 14.78
N LEU A 418 -49.88 8.96 13.82
CA LEU A 418 -50.82 9.78 13.05
C LEU A 418 -50.15 10.46 11.84
N SER A 419 -50.75 10.21 10.68
CA SER A 419 -50.91 11.06 9.49
C SER A 419 -49.83 12.10 9.14
N ALA A 420 -49.11 11.84 8.05
CA ALA A 420 -48.47 12.88 7.25
C ALA A 420 -49.48 13.39 6.20
N GLU A 421 -49.97 14.61 6.39
CA GLU A 421 -50.57 15.43 5.31
C GLU A 421 -49.47 16.29 4.64
N PRO A 422 -49.63 16.65 3.35
CA PRO A 422 -48.60 17.35 2.59
C PRO A 422 -48.64 18.85 2.84
N VAL A 423 -47.56 19.42 3.36
CA VAL A 423 -47.39 20.88 3.48
C VAL A 423 -46.88 21.44 2.16
N VAL A 424 -47.72 22.32 1.61
CA VAL A 424 -47.52 23.18 0.44
C VAL A 424 -46.32 24.11 0.64
N SER A 425 -45.41 24.13 -0.33
CA SER A 425 -44.35 25.15 -0.46
C SER A 425 -44.95 26.54 -0.72
N PRO A 426 -44.58 27.59 0.06
CA PRO A 426 -44.78 28.95 -0.39
C PRO A 426 -43.58 29.44 -1.22
N ASP A 427 -43.90 30.15 -2.30
CA ASP A 427 -42.96 30.84 -3.18
C ASP A 427 -42.03 31.83 -2.43
N PRO A 428 -40.79 32.03 -2.91
CA PRO A 428 -39.84 32.94 -2.29
C PRO A 428 -40.12 34.40 -2.62
N VAL A 429 -40.23 35.22 -1.58
CA VAL A 429 -40.24 36.70 -1.66
C VAL A 429 -38.82 37.21 -1.94
N PRO A 430 -38.61 38.15 -2.87
CA PRO A 430 -37.30 38.74 -3.12
C PRO A 430 -37.00 39.84 -2.09
N VAL A 431 -36.03 39.59 -1.20
CA VAL A 431 -35.48 40.64 -0.31
C VAL A 431 -34.23 41.22 -0.97
N ALA A 432 -34.36 42.42 -1.51
CA ALA A 432 -33.24 43.27 -1.90
C ALA A 432 -32.66 43.94 -0.64
N GLY A 433 -31.45 43.55 -0.27
CA GLY A 433 -30.63 44.21 0.75
C GLY A 433 -29.17 44.24 0.31
N PRO A 434 -28.42 45.33 0.58
CA PRO A 434 -27.05 45.47 0.13
C PRO A 434 -26.12 44.50 0.87
N VAL A 435 -25.40 43.70 0.08
CA VAL A 435 -24.33 42.81 0.55
C VAL A 435 -23.17 43.68 1.05
N VAL A 436 -22.92 43.65 2.36
CA VAL A 436 -21.71 44.19 2.97
C VAL A 436 -20.63 43.11 2.86
N GLU A 437 -19.66 43.34 1.98
CA GLU A 437 -18.45 42.51 1.88
C GLU A 437 -17.67 42.58 3.21
N PRO A 438 -17.36 41.43 3.85
CA PRO A 438 -16.46 41.43 4.99
C PRO A 438 -15.01 41.69 4.54
N ALA A 439 -14.32 42.58 5.25
CA ALA A 439 -12.92 42.92 5.01
C ALA A 439 -12.01 41.67 5.06
N PRO A 440 -10.96 41.60 4.24
CA PRO A 440 -10.07 40.45 4.17
C PRO A 440 -9.31 40.26 5.48
N VAL A 441 -9.47 39.09 6.09
CA VAL A 441 -8.67 38.66 7.24
C VAL A 441 -7.24 38.39 6.77
N THR A 442 -6.30 39.21 7.22
CA THR A 442 -4.86 38.97 7.00
C THR A 442 -4.40 37.85 7.91
N VAL A 443 -4.24 36.65 7.36
CA VAL A 443 -3.61 35.52 8.07
C VAL A 443 -2.10 35.73 8.02
N ALA A 444 -1.49 35.93 9.19
CA ALA A 444 -0.04 36.01 9.32
C ALA A 444 0.58 34.65 9.02
N GLU A 445 1.38 34.58 7.96
CA GLU A 445 2.17 33.41 7.57
C GLU A 445 3.25 33.15 8.63
N PRO A 446 3.33 31.94 9.24
CA PRO A 446 4.33 31.66 10.24
C PRO A 446 5.74 31.59 9.62
N GLU A 447 6.72 32.21 10.29
CA GLU A 447 8.11 32.19 9.84
C GLU A 447 8.64 30.75 9.69
N PRO A 448 9.39 30.45 8.61
CA PRO A 448 9.92 29.12 8.36
C PRO A 448 10.96 28.75 9.42
N ALA A 449 10.71 27.64 10.13
CA ALA A 449 11.67 27.05 11.03
C ALA A 449 12.95 26.66 10.27
N LYS A 450 14.10 27.21 10.71
CA LYS A 450 15.44 26.79 10.27
C LYS A 450 15.66 25.33 10.69
N LEU A 451 15.42 24.40 9.77
CA LEU A 451 15.90 23.02 9.86
C LEU A 451 17.42 23.01 9.70
N ALA A 452 18.13 22.75 10.79
CA ALA A 452 19.54 22.40 10.74
C ALA A 452 19.69 21.06 10.01
N MET A 453 20.33 21.08 8.84
CA MET A 453 20.74 19.86 8.16
C MET A 453 21.85 19.20 8.99
N PRO A 454 21.77 17.89 9.29
CA PRO A 454 22.87 17.18 9.91
C PRO A 454 24.07 17.12 8.97
N ASP A 455 25.27 17.17 9.55
CA ASP A 455 26.53 17.10 8.81
C ASP A 455 26.60 15.83 7.94
N PRO A 456 27.11 15.93 6.70
CA PRO A 456 27.24 14.78 5.82
C PRO A 456 28.20 13.76 6.41
N VAL A 457 27.69 12.56 6.65
CA VAL A 457 28.51 11.40 7.03
C VAL A 457 29.38 11.03 5.83
N MET A 458 30.69 11.22 5.96
CA MET A 458 31.68 10.76 5.00
C MET A 458 31.68 9.22 5.00
N VAL A 459 31.00 8.63 4.03
CA VAL A 459 31.11 7.18 3.76
C VAL A 459 32.43 6.97 3.03
N ALA A 460 33.36 6.29 3.68
CA ALA A 460 34.61 5.86 3.06
C ALA A 460 34.29 4.91 1.90
N GLU A 461 34.76 5.25 0.70
CA GLU A 461 34.73 4.38 -0.47
C GLU A 461 35.47 3.06 -0.13
N PRO A 462 34.83 1.89 -0.30
CA PRO A 462 35.52 0.63 -0.11
C PRO A 462 36.57 0.45 -1.22
N GLU A 463 37.77 0.04 -0.83
CA GLU A 463 38.86 -0.27 -1.76
C GLU A 463 38.43 -1.33 -2.79
N PRO A 464 38.90 -1.22 -4.06
CA PRO A 464 38.52 -2.15 -5.10
C PRO A 464 39.03 -3.56 -4.78
N VAL A 465 38.10 -4.50 -4.64
CA VAL A 465 38.41 -5.92 -4.52
C VAL A 465 38.81 -6.45 -5.90
N THR A 466 40.09 -6.81 -6.06
CA THR A 466 40.58 -7.52 -7.24
C THR A 466 39.96 -8.93 -7.28
N LEU A 467 38.91 -9.09 -8.09
CA LEU A 467 38.34 -10.40 -8.39
C LEU A 467 39.29 -11.16 -9.32
N ALA A 468 40.00 -12.15 -8.79
CA ALA A 468 40.69 -13.14 -9.60
C ALA A 468 39.65 -13.91 -10.44
N MET A 469 39.74 -13.78 -11.75
CA MET A 469 38.97 -14.60 -12.68
C MET A 469 39.37 -16.08 -12.50
N PRO A 470 38.42 -17.00 -12.26
CA PRO A 470 38.73 -18.43 -12.30
C PRO A 470 39.07 -18.86 -13.72
N ASP A 471 40.06 -19.75 -13.84
CA ASP A 471 40.47 -20.39 -15.09
C ASP A 471 39.28 -21.03 -15.82
N PRO A 472 39.23 -20.94 -17.17
CA PRO A 472 38.15 -21.52 -17.96
C PRO A 472 38.15 -23.05 -17.81
N ALA A 473 37.06 -23.57 -17.25
CA ALA A 473 36.82 -25.00 -17.18
C ALA A 473 36.73 -25.60 -18.59
N VAL A 474 37.51 -26.66 -18.81
CA VAL A 474 37.47 -27.52 -20.00
C VAL A 474 36.07 -28.13 -20.12
N VAL A 475 35.36 -27.78 -21.19
CA VAL A 475 34.05 -28.35 -21.55
C VAL A 475 34.27 -29.78 -22.07
N PRO A 476 33.61 -30.80 -21.51
CA PRO A 476 33.65 -32.15 -22.09
C PRO A 476 32.81 -32.19 -23.38
N HIS A 477 33.38 -32.81 -24.41
CA HIS A 477 32.77 -33.04 -25.72
C HIS A 477 31.36 -33.64 -25.62
N GLU A 478 30.41 -32.97 -26.28
CA GLU A 478 29.07 -33.44 -26.57
C GLU A 478 29.13 -34.58 -27.62
N PRO A 479 28.44 -35.73 -27.41
CA PRO A 479 28.44 -36.82 -28.37
C PRO A 479 27.56 -36.49 -29.59
N GLU A 480 28.06 -36.82 -30.78
CA GLU A 480 27.40 -36.61 -32.07
C GLU A 480 26.02 -37.31 -32.15
N PRO A 481 25.01 -36.68 -32.79
CA PRO A 481 23.73 -37.33 -33.05
C PRO A 481 23.84 -38.43 -34.13
N PRO A 482 23.04 -39.51 -34.02
CA PRO A 482 23.05 -40.58 -35.02
C PRO A 482 22.44 -40.10 -36.34
N VAL A 483 23.09 -40.50 -37.44
CA VAL A 483 22.69 -40.28 -38.83
C VAL A 483 21.35 -40.97 -39.10
N GLU A 484 20.32 -40.17 -39.38
CA GLU A 484 19.00 -40.65 -39.78
C GLU A 484 18.98 -40.97 -41.28
N ALA A 485 18.70 -42.23 -41.60
CA ALA A 485 18.66 -42.76 -42.96
C ALA A 485 17.40 -42.30 -43.69
N THR A 486 17.57 -41.78 -44.91
CA THR A 486 16.52 -41.52 -45.90
C THR A 486 15.78 -42.80 -46.29
N PRO A 487 14.44 -42.85 -46.28
CA PRO A 487 13.69 -43.83 -47.04
C PRO A 487 13.25 -43.29 -48.41
N SER A 488 13.52 -44.11 -49.41
CA SER A 488 13.18 -43.97 -50.82
C SER A 488 11.68 -43.86 -51.11
N THR A 489 11.40 -43.13 -52.20
CA THR A 489 10.23 -43.17 -53.06
C THR A 489 9.60 -44.55 -53.23
N VAL A 490 8.30 -44.68 -52.94
CA VAL A 490 7.44 -45.75 -53.48
C VAL A 490 6.08 -45.16 -53.86
N ASP A 491 5.75 -45.32 -55.14
CA ASP A 491 4.43 -45.10 -55.75
C ASP A 491 3.33 -45.87 -55.00
N THR A 492 2.17 -45.27 -54.79
CA THR A 492 0.96 -46.05 -54.52
C THR A 492 -0.24 -45.51 -55.28
N VAL A 493 -0.55 -46.31 -56.30
CA VAL A 493 -1.75 -46.48 -57.10
C VAL A 493 -3.06 -46.16 -56.39
N VAL A 494 -3.89 -45.39 -57.09
CA VAL A 494 -5.32 -45.16 -56.88
C VAL A 494 -6.09 -46.47 -57.04
N LEU A 495 -6.90 -46.86 -56.05
CA LEU A 495 -8.02 -47.78 -56.29
C LEU A 495 -9.29 -47.32 -55.56
N VAL A 496 -10.30 -47.08 -56.38
CA VAL A 496 -11.69 -46.75 -56.09
C VAL A 496 -12.42 -48.00 -55.61
N VAL A 497 -13.12 -47.96 -54.47
CA VAL A 497 -14.35 -48.73 -54.22
C VAL A 497 -15.28 -47.93 -53.30
N GLY A 498 -16.55 -47.85 -53.71
CA GLY A 498 -17.64 -47.09 -53.10
C GLY A 498 -18.32 -47.73 -51.87
N PRO A 499 -19.53 -47.25 -51.52
CA PRO A 499 -19.96 -47.07 -50.12
C PRO A 499 -20.96 -48.12 -49.62
N GLU A 500 -20.96 -48.38 -48.31
CA GLU A 500 -22.06 -49.09 -47.64
C GLU A 500 -22.46 -48.42 -46.31
N SER A 501 -23.62 -47.78 -46.38
CA SER A 501 -24.72 -47.69 -45.41
C SER A 501 -24.54 -48.28 -44.00
N ALA A 502 -24.78 -47.49 -42.94
CA ALA A 502 -25.76 -47.78 -41.88
C ALA A 502 -25.84 -46.70 -40.77
N ALA A 503 -27.03 -46.09 -40.70
CA ALA A 503 -27.81 -45.61 -39.53
C ALA A 503 -27.32 -44.44 -38.62
N PRO A 504 -28.25 -43.52 -38.22
CA PRO A 504 -27.95 -42.30 -37.47
C PRO A 504 -28.30 -42.37 -35.98
N HIS A 505 -27.54 -41.62 -35.16
CA HIS A 505 -27.90 -41.30 -33.78
C HIS A 505 -28.71 -40.00 -33.69
N GLN A 506 -29.74 -40.07 -32.84
CA GLN A 506 -30.79 -39.09 -32.58
C GLN A 506 -30.29 -37.76 -32.00
N ALA A 507 -30.90 -36.67 -32.46
CA ALA A 507 -30.85 -35.35 -31.85
C ALA A 507 -31.98 -35.19 -30.80
N PRO A 508 -31.81 -34.38 -29.74
CA PRO A 508 -32.87 -34.08 -28.79
C PRO A 508 -33.78 -32.93 -29.27
N SER A 509 -35.09 -33.20 -29.20
CA SER A 509 -36.19 -32.25 -29.44
C SER A 509 -36.23 -31.12 -28.40
N VAL A 510 -36.30 -29.88 -28.88
CA VAL A 510 -36.71 -28.71 -28.12
C VAL A 510 -38.23 -28.55 -28.25
N VAL A 511 -38.94 -28.70 -27.13
CA VAL A 511 -40.39 -28.49 -27.02
C VAL A 511 -40.66 -27.00 -26.87
N ALA A 512 -41.34 -26.43 -27.87
CA ALA A 512 -41.96 -25.10 -27.79
C ALA A 512 -43.26 -25.21 -26.99
N GLY A 513 -43.30 -24.60 -25.82
CA GLY A 513 -44.51 -24.44 -25.01
C GLY A 513 -45.23 -23.14 -25.36
N SER A 514 -46.36 -23.26 -26.04
CA SER A 514 -47.37 -22.22 -26.19
C SER A 514 -48.02 -21.92 -24.83
N GLY A 515 -47.84 -20.69 -24.34
CA GLY A 515 -48.58 -20.14 -23.20
C GLY A 515 -49.39 -18.93 -23.66
N ALA A 516 -50.63 -19.17 -24.08
CA ALA A 516 -51.68 -18.16 -24.11
C ALA A 516 -52.40 -18.21 -22.76
N LEU A 517 -52.70 -17.05 -22.15
CA LEU A 517 -53.92 -16.81 -21.37
C LEU A 517 -54.03 -15.35 -20.90
N GLN A 518 -55.21 -14.80 -21.22
CA GLN A 518 -56.03 -13.86 -20.43
C GLN A 518 -55.59 -12.39 -20.26
N ARG A 519 -56.16 -11.58 -21.16
CA ARG A 519 -56.67 -10.23 -20.84
C ARG A 519 -57.86 -10.33 -19.87
N THR A 520 -57.86 -9.53 -18.82
CA THR A 520 -59.04 -9.13 -18.04
C THR A 520 -59.46 -7.71 -18.42
N PRO A 521 -60.76 -7.36 -18.39
CA PRO A 521 -61.24 -6.01 -18.65
C PRO A 521 -61.52 -5.20 -17.37
N SER A 522 -61.34 -3.89 -17.50
CA SER A 522 -62.01 -2.74 -16.86
C SER A 522 -62.22 -2.67 -15.34
N ALA A 523 -61.67 -1.61 -14.74
CA ALA A 523 -62.42 -0.51 -14.13
C ALA A 523 -61.66 0.80 -14.32
#